data_AF-A0A915Z8N5-F1
#
_entry.id   AF-A0A915Z8N5-F1
#
_cell.length_a   1.000
_cell.length_b   1.000
_cell.length_c   1.000
_cell.angle_alpha   90.00
_cell.angle_beta   90.00
_cell.angle_gamma   90.00
#
_symmetry.space_group_name_H-M   'P 1'
#
loop_
_entity.id
_entity.type
_entity.pdbx_description
1 polymer ?
#
loop_
_entity_poly.entity_id
_entity_poly.type
_entity_poly.pdbx_seq_one_letter_code
_entity_poly.pdbx_strand_id
1 'polypeptide(L)'
;MFLVGGFGNKNIISTILKHTYGFRFASNWKEDNRKTSDGKISKFISLVERGTKVSPDQIFTFNFKPESGQTHAKFEVYCTNEESATYVDEVDEPGMKLLEVLNADLPDANLDNRSINFGLSFGPNKITAFASNELNGQRFEIKFNY
;
A
#
# COMPACT_ATOMS: atom_id res chain seq x y z
N MET A 1 32.12 -29.11 -29.16
CA MET A 1 31.20 -29.52 -28.07
C MET A 1 31.99 -29.33 -26.79
N PHE A 2 31.78 -28.27 -26.00
CA PHE A 2 30.59 -27.96 -25.20
C PHE A 2 30.23 -26.46 -25.23
N LEU A 3 28.93 -26.19 -25.10
CA LEU A 3 28.32 -24.87 -24.92
C LEU A 3 28.62 -24.35 -23.50
N VAL A 4 29.05 -23.09 -23.39
CA VAL A 4 28.88 -22.28 -22.19
C VAL A 4 28.22 -21.00 -22.69
N GLY A 5 26.89 -20.93 -22.67
CA GLY A 5 26.15 -20.70 -21.44
C GLY A 5 25.95 -19.19 -21.35
N GLY A 6 25.03 -18.67 -22.16
CA GLY A 6 24.68 -17.26 -22.15
C GLY A 6 24.23 -16.87 -20.75
N PHE A 7 25.00 -16.02 -20.07
CA PHE A 7 24.50 -15.26 -18.95
C PHE A 7 23.38 -14.38 -19.50
N GLY A 8 22.14 -14.84 -19.33
CA GLY A 8 20.97 -14.02 -19.54
C GLY A 8 21.14 -12.79 -18.65
N ASN A 9 21.49 -11.67 -19.26
CA ASN A 9 21.35 -10.36 -18.65
C ASN A 9 19.88 -10.30 -18.20
N LYS A 10 19.63 -10.53 -16.89
CA LYS A 10 18.38 -10.13 -16.28
C LYS A 10 18.34 -8.63 -16.48
N ASN A 11 17.67 -8.20 -17.54
CA ASN A 11 17.51 -6.80 -17.86
C ASN A 11 16.75 -6.22 -16.67
N ILE A 12 17.46 -5.57 -15.74
CA ILE A 12 16.86 -4.95 -14.56
C ILE A 12 16.16 -3.70 -15.10
N ILE A 13 14.94 -3.88 -15.59
CA ILE A 13 14.13 -2.78 -16.11
C ILE A 13 13.60 -2.04 -14.90
N SER A 14 14.32 -1.00 -14.50
CA SER A 14 13.77 0.01 -13.61
C SER A 14 12.68 0.81 -14.32
N THR A 15 11.59 1.10 -13.63
CA THR A 15 10.48 1.90 -14.17
C THR A 15 10.44 3.26 -13.48
N ILE A 16 10.15 4.32 -14.23
CA ILE A 16 9.85 5.63 -13.65
C ILE A 16 8.35 5.70 -13.43
N LEU A 17 7.93 5.92 -12.19
CA LEU A 17 6.51 5.99 -11.84
C LEU A 17 5.87 7.24 -12.45
N LYS A 18 4.75 7.06 -13.14
CA LYS A 18 4.01 8.15 -13.79
C LYS A 18 3.12 8.93 -12.83
N HIS A 19 2.80 8.34 -11.68
CA HIS A 19 1.92 8.86 -10.66
C HIS A 19 2.56 8.67 -9.28
N THR A 20 2.06 9.41 -8.30
CA THR A 20 2.29 9.18 -6.88
C THR A 20 1.34 8.09 -6.42
N TYR A 21 1.83 7.12 -5.66
CA TYR A 21 1.05 6.00 -5.14
C TYR A 21 1.04 6.01 -3.61
N GLY A 22 -0.12 5.69 -3.07
CA GLY A 22 -0.32 5.64 -1.64
C GLY A 22 -1.60 4.91 -1.29
N PHE A 23 -2.00 4.99 -0.04
CA PHE A 23 -3.16 4.28 0.45
C PHE A 23 -3.96 5.08 1.45
N ARG A 24 -5.23 4.70 1.61
CA ARG A 24 -6.06 5.05 2.76
C ARG A 24 -6.28 3.83 3.64
N PHE A 25 -6.36 4.08 4.93
CA PHE A 25 -6.60 3.07 5.94
C PHE A 25 -7.93 3.36 6.64
N ALA A 26 -8.83 2.38 6.61
CA ALA A 26 -10.03 2.40 7.44
C ALA A 26 -9.93 1.26 8.47
N SER A 27 -9.80 1.62 9.76
CA SER A 27 -10.03 0.67 10.84
C SER A 27 -11.53 0.35 10.92
N ASN A 28 -11.94 -0.87 11.29
CA ASN A 28 -13.32 -1.37 11.48
C ASN A 28 -14.35 -1.02 10.37
N TRP A 29 -14.99 -2.02 9.78
CA TRP A 29 -16.05 -1.97 8.74
C TRP A 29 -17.30 -1.11 9.03
N LYS A 30 -17.33 -0.29 10.09
CA LYS A 30 -18.39 0.69 10.31
C LYS A 30 -18.16 1.91 9.43
N GLU A 31 -19.10 2.08 8.50
CA GLU A 31 -19.45 3.29 7.75
C GLU A 31 -19.85 4.42 8.70
N ASP A 32 -18.93 4.89 9.51
CA ASP A 32 -19.24 5.92 10.51
C ASP A 32 -18.15 6.97 10.43
N ASN A 33 -18.42 8.02 9.65
CA ASN A 33 -17.92 9.40 9.79
C ASN A 33 -16.71 9.58 10.74
N ARG A 34 -15.56 8.97 10.44
CA ARG A 34 -14.38 9.04 11.32
C ARG A 34 -13.64 10.34 11.12
N LYS A 35 -14.25 11.41 11.62
CA LYS A 35 -13.53 12.50 12.22
C LYS A 35 -12.93 11.95 13.52
N THR A 36 -11.62 12.05 13.70
CA THR A 36 -11.04 11.91 15.05
C THR A 36 -11.71 12.94 16.00
N SER A 37 -11.49 12.83 17.31
CA SER A 37 -11.93 13.86 18.28
C SER A 37 -11.42 15.28 17.94
N ASP A 38 -10.40 15.36 17.07
CA ASP A 38 -9.79 16.55 16.45
C ASP A 38 -10.23 16.82 14.99
N GLY A 39 -11.25 16.13 14.48
CA GLY A 39 -11.81 16.38 13.14
C GLY A 39 -11.10 15.73 11.94
N LYS A 40 -10.06 14.90 12.13
CA LYS A 40 -9.23 14.42 11.00
C LYS A 40 -9.81 13.17 10.32
N ILE A 41 -10.04 13.29 9.02
CA ILE A 41 -10.55 12.29 8.08
C ILE A 41 -9.42 11.32 7.67
N SER A 42 -9.79 10.14 7.16
CA SER A 42 -8.94 9.15 6.49
C SER A 42 -7.88 9.81 5.59
N LYS A 43 -6.67 10.00 6.15
CA LYS A 43 -5.56 10.61 5.43
C LYS A 43 -5.06 9.65 4.36
N PHE A 44 -5.02 10.10 3.12
CA PHE A 44 -4.19 9.45 2.12
C PHE A 44 -2.73 9.55 2.57
N ILE A 45 -2.03 8.43 2.58
CA ILE A 45 -0.61 8.34 2.93
C ILE A 45 0.14 8.02 1.64
N SER A 46 0.91 8.99 1.14
CA SER A 46 1.85 8.76 0.05
C SER A 46 2.95 7.80 0.48
N LEU A 47 3.20 6.75 -0.32
CA LEU A 47 4.28 5.79 -0.11
C LEU A 47 5.45 6.03 -1.08
N VAL A 48 5.12 6.47 -2.30
CA VAL A 48 6.11 6.73 -3.33
C VAL A 48 5.60 7.80 -4.29
N GLU A 49 6.46 8.76 -4.61
CA GLU A 49 6.11 9.91 -5.42
C GLU A 49 6.31 9.63 -6.92
N ARG A 50 5.53 10.32 -7.74
CA ARG A 50 5.73 10.40 -9.19
C ARG A 50 7.19 10.74 -9.52
N GLY A 51 7.71 10.19 -10.62
CA GLY A 51 9.08 10.42 -11.05
C GLY A 51 10.12 9.55 -10.32
N THR A 52 9.72 8.85 -9.26
CA THR A 52 10.60 7.89 -8.58
C THR A 52 10.98 6.77 -9.54
N LYS A 53 12.28 6.53 -9.67
CA LYS A 53 12.83 5.37 -10.38
C LYS A 53 12.81 4.17 -9.43
N VAL A 54 11.96 3.20 -9.73
CA VAL A 54 11.81 1.97 -8.93
C VAL A 54 12.53 0.81 -9.58
N SER A 55 13.23 0.02 -8.77
CA SER A 55 13.85 -1.24 -9.21
C SER A 55 12.87 -2.41 -9.05
N PRO A 56 13.01 -3.48 -9.85
CA PRO A 56 12.36 -4.75 -9.55
C PRO A 56 12.66 -5.15 -8.09
N ASP A 57 11.65 -5.62 -7.37
CA ASP A 57 11.72 -6.01 -5.96
C ASP A 57 11.89 -4.88 -4.95
N GLN A 58 11.90 -3.60 -5.37
CA GLN A 58 11.86 -2.48 -4.42
C GLN A 58 10.49 -2.42 -3.74
N ILE A 59 10.51 -2.35 -2.42
CA ILE A 59 9.31 -2.32 -1.57
C ILE A 59 9.26 -1.00 -0.80
N PHE A 60 8.10 -0.36 -0.84
CA PHE A 60 7.77 0.82 -0.03
C PHE A 60 6.79 0.40 1.04
N THR A 61 7.10 0.69 2.31
CA THR A 61 6.34 0.19 3.45
C THR A 61 5.89 1.29 4.39
N PHE A 62 4.73 1.09 5.02
CA PHE A 62 4.25 1.87 6.14
C PHE A 62 3.77 0.94 7.26
N ASN A 63 4.34 1.12 8.44
CA ASN A 63 3.96 0.38 9.63
C ASN A 63 2.81 1.12 10.33
N PHE A 64 1.69 0.44 10.58
CA PHE A 64 0.61 1.01 11.35
C PHE A 64 0.17 0.07 12.47
N LYS A 65 -0.35 0.67 13.54
CA LYS A 65 -0.88 -0.05 14.69
C LYS A 65 -2.40 -0.11 14.58
N PRO A 66 -3.02 -1.30 14.47
CA PRO A 66 -4.46 -1.43 14.53
C PRO A 66 -4.97 -1.05 15.92
N GLU A 67 -6.21 -0.59 16.00
CA GLU A 67 -6.87 -0.27 17.28
C GLU A 67 -7.02 -1.54 18.14
N SER A 68 -7.07 -1.41 19.46
CA SER A 68 -7.36 -2.56 20.34
C SER A 68 -8.72 -3.17 19.97
N GLY A 69 -8.79 -4.50 19.87
CA GLY A 69 -10.01 -5.21 19.45
C GLY A 69 -10.35 -5.14 17.96
N GLN A 70 -9.60 -4.41 17.12
CA GLN A 70 -9.84 -4.37 15.68
C GLN A 70 -9.59 -5.75 15.03
N THR A 71 -10.60 -6.32 14.38
CA THR A 71 -10.54 -7.64 13.74
C THR A 71 -10.37 -7.61 12.22
N HIS A 72 -10.48 -6.44 11.58
CA HIS A 72 -10.31 -6.27 10.15
C HIS A 72 -9.62 -4.95 9.81
N ALA A 73 -8.83 -4.93 8.75
CA ALA A 73 -8.25 -3.73 8.15
C ALA A 73 -8.60 -3.67 6.66
N LYS A 74 -8.97 -2.47 6.20
CA LYS A 74 -9.20 -2.18 4.78
C LYS A 74 -8.17 -1.16 4.32
N PHE A 75 -7.45 -1.49 3.25
CA PHE A 75 -6.50 -0.62 2.58
C PHE A 75 -7.00 -0.32 1.18
N GLU A 76 -7.24 0.95 0.91
CA GLU A 76 -7.62 1.42 -0.42
C GLU A 76 -6.38 2.02 -1.07
N VAL A 77 -5.93 1.46 -2.18
CA VAL A 77 -4.73 1.90 -2.89
C VAL A 77 -5.13 2.91 -3.96
N TYR A 78 -4.52 4.09 -3.92
CA TYR A 78 -4.81 5.17 -4.86
C TYR A 78 -3.56 5.59 -5.64
N CYS A 79 -3.77 6.22 -6.79
CA CYS A 79 -2.77 7.04 -7.44
C CYS A 79 -3.24 8.47 -7.67
N THR A 80 -2.30 9.41 -7.71
CA THR A 80 -2.53 10.81 -8.08
C THR A 80 -1.38 11.38 -8.91
N ASN A 81 -1.65 12.48 -9.63
CA ASN A 81 -0.61 13.25 -10.32
C ASN A 81 0.11 14.26 -9.42
N GLU A 82 -0.43 14.51 -8.22
CA GLU A 82 0.15 15.45 -7.25
C GLU A 82 1.47 14.90 -6.66
N GLU A 83 2.48 15.77 -6.52
CA GLU A 83 3.82 15.37 -6.08
C GLU A 83 3.88 15.01 -4.58
N SER A 84 3.05 15.64 -3.74
CA SER A 84 3.05 15.39 -2.29
C SER A 84 1.65 15.49 -1.69
N ALA A 85 0.83 14.45 -1.86
CA ALA A 85 -0.46 14.37 -1.18
C ALA A 85 -0.25 13.87 0.26
N THR A 86 0.05 14.78 1.19
CA THR A 86 0.08 14.47 2.64
C THR A 86 -1.27 14.74 3.30
N TYR A 87 -2.14 15.52 2.66
CA TYR A 87 -3.46 15.89 3.15
C TYR A 87 -4.39 16.09 1.97
N VAL A 88 -5.16 15.06 1.64
CA VAL A 88 -6.29 15.21 0.73
C VAL A 88 -7.53 14.96 1.57
N ASP A 89 -8.04 16.05 2.13
CA ASP A 89 -9.37 16.11 2.76
C ASP A 89 -10.47 15.84 1.72
N GLU A 90 -10.13 15.85 0.43
CA GLU A 90 -11.05 15.73 -0.68
C GLU A 90 -10.75 14.46 -1.48
N VAL A 91 -11.32 13.31 -1.06
CA VAL A 91 -11.34 12.06 -1.85
C VAL A 91 -11.86 12.30 -3.27
N ASP A 92 -12.66 13.35 -3.46
CA ASP A 92 -13.25 13.78 -4.72
C ASP A 92 -12.41 14.84 -5.47
N GLU A 93 -11.16 15.09 -5.04
CA GLU A 93 -10.27 15.98 -5.78
C GLU A 93 -10.01 15.42 -7.20
N PRO A 94 -10.10 16.27 -8.23
CA PRO A 94 -9.82 15.88 -9.60
C PRO A 94 -8.35 15.44 -9.73
N GLY A 95 -8.10 14.14 -9.71
CA GLY A 95 -6.76 13.58 -9.83
C GLY A 95 -6.49 12.32 -9.00
N MET A 96 -7.28 12.06 -7.96
CA MET A 96 -7.18 10.83 -7.16
C MET A 96 -7.97 9.68 -7.81
N LYS A 97 -7.31 8.57 -8.11
CA LYS A 97 -7.94 7.37 -8.69
C LYS A 97 -7.73 6.17 -7.77
N LEU A 98 -8.84 5.55 -7.32
CA LEU A 98 -8.80 4.26 -6.65
C LEU A 98 -8.33 3.19 -7.65
N LEU A 99 -7.30 2.46 -7.29
CA LEU A 99 -6.76 1.35 -8.08
C LEU A 99 -7.32 0.02 -7.59
N GLU A 100 -7.21 -0.23 -6.28
CA GLU A 100 -7.60 -1.52 -5.70
C GLU A 100 -7.86 -1.43 -4.19
N VAL A 101 -8.48 -2.48 -3.65
CA VAL A 101 -8.76 -2.62 -2.21
C VAL A 101 -8.20 -3.94 -1.65
N LEU A 102 -7.32 -3.84 -0.65
CA LEU A 102 -6.83 -4.99 0.11
C LEU A 102 -7.59 -5.07 1.44
N ASN A 103 -8.24 -6.21 1.69
CA ASN A 103 -8.86 -6.51 2.99
C ASN A 103 -7.98 -7.52 3.73
N ALA A 104 -7.74 -7.27 5.02
CA ALA A 104 -6.96 -8.13 5.90
C ALA A 104 -7.76 -8.46 7.16
N ASP A 105 -7.91 -9.76 7.44
CA ASP A 105 -8.48 -10.24 8.69
C ASP A 105 -7.39 -10.26 9.77
N LEU A 106 -7.72 -9.77 10.96
CA LEU A 106 -6.83 -9.62 12.11
C LEU A 106 -7.36 -10.46 13.29
N PRO A 107 -7.19 -11.79 13.28
CA PRO A 107 -7.78 -12.70 14.26
C PRO A 107 -7.18 -12.54 15.68
N ASP A 108 -6.07 -11.84 15.78
CA ASP A 108 -5.31 -11.56 17.00
C ASP A 108 -5.84 -10.34 17.78
N ALA A 109 -7.09 -9.93 17.58
CA ALA A 109 -7.72 -8.77 18.20
C ALA A 109 -7.62 -8.69 19.74
N ASN A 110 -7.45 -9.83 20.41
CA ASN A 110 -7.28 -9.93 21.85
C ASN A 110 -5.84 -9.66 22.33
N LEU A 111 -4.89 -9.49 21.41
CA LEU A 111 -3.48 -9.25 21.73
C LEU A 111 -3.16 -7.76 21.60
N ASP A 112 -2.38 -7.27 22.56
CA ASP A 112 -1.81 -5.92 22.52
C ASP A 112 -0.55 -5.86 21.65
N ASN A 113 -0.11 -4.64 21.34
CA ASN A 113 1.14 -4.36 20.63
C ASN A 113 1.23 -4.95 19.21
N ARG A 114 0.07 -5.11 18.57
CA ARG A 114 -0.03 -5.51 17.17
C ARG A 114 0.56 -4.46 16.25
N SER A 115 1.20 -4.92 15.19
CA SER A 115 1.66 -4.07 14.11
C SER A 115 1.47 -4.74 12.78
N ILE A 116 0.97 -3.97 11.82
CA ILE A 116 0.74 -4.42 10.47
C ILE A 116 1.60 -3.58 9.55
N ASN A 117 2.41 -4.26 8.76
CA ASN A 117 3.24 -3.66 7.75
C ASN A 117 2.51 -3.70 6.41
N PHE A 118 2.01 -2.55 5.97
CA PHE A 118 1.46 -2.38 4.63
C PHE A 118 2.56 -1.99 3.66
N GLY A 119 2.55 -2.53 2.44
CA GLY A 119 3.53 -2.11 1.44
C GLY A 119 3.09 -2.28 0.01
N LEU A 120 3.77 -1.53 -0.85
CA LEU A 120 3.66 -1.58 -2.30
C LEU A 120 4.99 -1.99 -2.91
N SER A 121 4.95 -2.89 -3.89
CA SER A 121 6.07 -3.15 -4.78
C SER A 121 5.66 -3.02 -6.24
N PHE A 122 6.61 -2.67 -7.09
CA PHE A 122 6.38 -2.34 -8.49
C PHE A 122 7.15 -3.32 -9.37
N GLY A 123 6.40 -4.15 -10.09
CA GLY A 123 6.91 -4.99 -11.16
C GLY A 123 6.53 -4.44 -12.53
N PRO A 124 6.95 -5.10 -13.63
CA PRO A 124 6.59 -4.69 -14.98
C PRO A 124 5.06 -4.62 -15.15
N ASN A 125 4.53 -3.40 -15.29
CA ASN A 125 3.10 -3.08 -15.42
C ASN A 125 2.21 -3.66 -14.31
N LYS A 126 2.77 -3.97 -13.13
CA LYS A 126 2.04 -4.55 -12.00
C LYS A 126 2.44 -3.92 -10.69
N ILE A 127 1.45 -3.60 -9.86
CA ILE A 127 1.64 -3.28 -8.45
C ILE A 127 1.27 -4.51 -7.64
N THR A 128 2.07 -4.80 -6.63
CA THR A 128 1.71 -5.74 -5.56
C THR A 128 1.47 -4.93 -4.30
N ALA A 129 0.24 -4.96 -3.78
CA ALA A 129 -0.07 -4.40 -2.48
C ALA A 129 -0.19 -5.55 -1.47
N PHE A 130 0.39 -5.37 -0.29
CA PHE A 130 0.34 -6.38 0.76
C PHE A 130 0.18 -5.77 2.14
N ALA A 131 -0.33 -6.58 3.06
CA ALA A 131 -0.38 -6.31 4.48
C ALA A 131 0.16 -7.53 5.23
N SER A 132 1.17 -7.34 6.07
CA SER A 132 1.77 -8.40 6.88
C SER A 132 1.58 -8.10 8.35
N ASN A 133 0.94 -9.00 9.09
CA ASN A 133 0.84 -8.92 10.54
C ASN A 133 2.17 -9.40 11.14
N GLU A 134 2.90 -8.50 11.78
CA GLU A 134 4.23 -8.78 12.32
C GLU A 134 4.19 -9.67 13.57
N LEU A 135 3.04 -9.75 14.24
CA LEU A 135 2.87 -10.54 15.46
C LEU A 135 2.67 -12.03 15.15
N ASN A 136 1.86 -12.36 14.15
CA ASN A 136 1.50 -13.75 13.83
C ASN A 136 2.05 -14.24 12.47
N GLY A 137 2.70 -13.37 11.69
CA GLY A 137 3.28 -13.69 10.38
C GLY A 137 2.26 -13.80 9.23
N GLN A 138 0.97 -13.56 9.49
CA GLN A 138 -0.07 -13.62 8.46
C GLN A 138 0.15 -12.54 7.40
N ARG A 139 0.00 -12.91 6.13
CA ARG A 139 0.21 -12.00 5.01
C ARG A 139 -0.95 -12.07 4.03
N PHE A 140 -1.45 -10.91 3.64
CA PHE A 140 -2.44 -10.71 2.59
C PHE A 140 -1.80 -9.96 1.43
N GLU A 141 -2.15 -10.30 0.20
CA GLU A 141 -1.56 -9.70 -1.00
C GLU A 141 -2.57 -9.67 -2.14
N ILE A 142 -2.56 -8.57 -2.90
CA ILE A 142 -3.27 -8.42 -4.17
C ILE A 142 -2.32 -7.87 -5.24
N LYS A 143 -2.60 -8.21 -6.50
CA LYS A 143 -1.82 -7.77 -7.65
C LYS A 143 -2.74 -7.18 -8.70
N PHE A 144 -2.38 -6.01 -9.20
CA PHE A 144 -3.18 -5.27 -10.18
C PHE A 144 -2.28 -4.49 -11.13
N ASN A 145 -2.84 -4.15 -12.30
CA ASN A 145 -2.11 -3.41 -13.32
C ASN A 145 -2.18 -1.90 -13.05
N TYR A 146 -1.18 -1.15 -13.52
CA TYR A 146 -1.10 0.31 -13.35
C TYR A 146 -0.55 1.02 -14.59
#